data_AF-R7SE39-F1
#
_entry.id   AF-R7SE39-F1
#
_cell.length_a   1.000
_cell.length_b   1.000
_cell.length_c   1.000
_cell.angle_alpha   90.00
_cell.angle_beta   90.00
_cell.angle_gamma   90.00
#
_symmetry.space_group_name_H-M   'P 1'
#
loop_
_entity.id
_entity.type
_entity.pdbx_description
1 polymer ?
#
loop_
_entity_poly.entity_id
_entity_poly.type
_entity_poly.pdbx_seq_one_letter_code
_entity_poly.pdbx_strand_id
1 'polypeptide(L)'
;MPFIPYADEPSFNWVQHVNQYESFAWQNDPPDPDDQAIIMETAHRLNRIHGVPFDVTDATGVLPETLISTSGRTGLISRCLRRDFVDWPGNSITDWSVFATLFVPDEKDTRARVESAVGIFCPNLNCVQPLCTVHLTQNSLPAPRKPAITVEEILAAISKACSLECFMQEPYTDLNIRPDWDDHEVDDLRLSLEILPDSTPCDLALLCFKPCKEVFLWWRFLYPKKAKDETTNAPHKALFYVDGDASQFTPNEPCNHSGPCTAETDCACYHNSAHCQRNCRCSSSCKRRWRGCRCTKLQCMTEKCTCRAESRECDPELCLRCGCK
;
A
#
# COMPACT_ATOMS: atom_id res chain seq x y z
N MET A 1 22.24 6.18 26.19
CA MET A 1 23.12 5.76 25.08
C MET A 1 22.79 4.34 24.61
N PRO A 2 22.60 4.08 23.30
CA PRO A 2 22.14 2.77 22.78
C PRO A 2 23.21 1.68 22.71
N PHE A 3 24.48 2.03 22.54
CA PHE A 3 25.64 1.12 22.61
C PHE A 3 26.91 1.96 22.80
N ILE A 4 28.01 1.32 23.22
CA ILE A 4 29.33 1.97 23.33
C ILE A 4 30.01 1.86 21.96
N PRO A 5 30.26 2.97 21.23
CA PRO A 5 30.93 2.91 19.95
C PRO A 5 32.40 2.51 20.14
N TYR A 6 32.98 1.76 19.20
CA TYR A 6 34.41 1.38 19.20
C TYR A 6 34.91 0.77 20.52
N ALA A 7 34.06 0.02 21.23
CA ALA A 7 34.39 -0.57 22.52
C ALA A 7 35.64 -1.47 22.48
N ASP A 8 35.92 -2.06 21.31
CA ASP A 8 37.05 -2.95 21.07
C ASP A 8 38.34 -2.21 20.66
N GLU A 9 38.29 -0.89 20.43
CA GLU A 9 39.48 -0.11 20.04
C GLU A 9 40.28 0.35 21.28
N PRO A 10 41.55 -0.07 21.44
CA PRO A 10 42.35 0.32 22.61
C PRO A 10 42.58 1.83 22.75
N SER A 11 42.49 2.58 21.64
CA SER A 11 42.62 4.04 21.59
C SER A 11 41.35 4.78 22.00
N PHE A 12 40.19 4.11 22.04
CA PHE A 12 38.93 4.75 22.36
C PHE A 12 38.67 4.73 23.88
N ASN A 13 38.64 5.91 24.50
CA ASN A 13 38.35 6.05 25.93
C ASN A 13 36.83 5.95 26.18
N TRP A 14 36.32 4.73 26.14
CA TRP A 14 34.89 4.47 26.31
C TRP A 14 34.38 4.87 27.70
N VAL A 15 35.21 4.82 28.75
CA VAL A 15 34.82 5.21 30.12
C VAL A 15 34.45 6.69 30.16
N GLN A 16 35.28 7.55 29.56
CA GLN A 16 34.97 8.97 29.46
C GLN A 16 33.73 9.22 28.61
N HIS A 17 33.55 8.48 27.52
CA HIS A 17 32.38 8.61 26.65
C HIS A 17 31.08 8.24 27.37
N VAL A 18 31.06 7.11 28.09
CA VAL A 18 29.91 6.66 28.89
C VAL A 18 29.50 7.70 29.92
N ASN A 19 30.48 8.33 30.60
CA ASN A 19 30.22 9.34 31.63
C ASN A 19 29.54 10.62 31.09
N GLN A 20 29.43 10.80 29.77
CA GLN A 20 28.68 11.91 29.16
C GLN A 20 27.17 11.63 29.08
N TYR A 21 26.71 10.42 29.41
CA TYR A 21 25.32 10.01 29.32
C TYR A 21 24.77 9.64 30.70
N GLU A 22 23.52 10.03 30.96
CA GLU A 22 22.82 9.76 32.21
C GLU A 22 22.46 8.28 32.39
N SER A 23 22.00 7.62 31.32
CA SER A 23 21.70 6.19 31.33
C SER A 23 21.95 5.53 29.97
N PHE A 24 22.10 4.21 30.00
CA PHE A 24 22.12 3.38 28.80
C PHE A 24 20.69 3.03 28.37
N ALA A 25 20.48 2.84 27.05
CA ALA A 25 19.15 2.57 26.52
C ALA A 25 18.56 1.23 27.01
N TRP A 26 19.42 0.28 27.41
CA TRP A 26 19.01 -1.00 28.00
C TRP A 26 18.91 -0.98 29.53
N GLN A 27 19.24 0.14 30.19
CA GLN A 27 19.04 0.32 31.63
C GLN A 27 17.69 0.95 31.95
N ASN A 28 17.11 1.69 31.01
CA ASN A 28 15.73 2.09 31.09
C ASN A 28 14.94 0.86 30.64
N ASP A 29 14.17 0.23 31.54
CA ASP A 29 13.41 -0.98 31.22
C ASP A 29 12.58 -0.73 29.95
N PRO A 30 12.89 -1.42 28.83
CA PRO A 30 12.00 -1.35 27.69
C PRO A 30 10.64 -1.89 28.16
N PRO A 31 9.52 -1.25 27.76
CA PRO A 31 8.21 -1.65 28.24
C PRO A 31 7.97 -3.14 27.97
N ASP A 32 7.62 -3.85 29.04
CA ASP A 32 7.54 -5.32 29.08
C ASP A 32 6.63 -5.81 27.93
N PRO A 33 7.12 -6.73 27.06
CA PRO A 33 6.28 -7.29 26.00
C PRO A 33 5.01 -7.96 26.53
N ASP A 34 5.04 -8.52 27.75
CA ASP A 34 3.87 -9.16 28.36
C ASP A 34 2.81 -8.12 28.75
N ASP A 35 3.25 -6.98 29.31
CA ASP A 35 2.35 -5.85 29.57
C ASP A 35 1.73 -5.34 28.27
N GLN A 36 2.52 -5.21 27.20
CA GLN A 36 2.00 -4.81 25.89
C GLN A 36 0.96 -5.80 25.38
N ALA A 37 1.19 -7.11 25.49
CA ALA A 37 0.21 -8.12 25.09
C ALA A 37 -1.11 -7.97 25.88
N ILE A 38 -1.04 -7.74 27.18
CA ILE A 38 -2.21 -7.51 28.05
C ILE A 38 -2.95 -6.22 27.65
N ILE A 39 -2.24 -5.13 27.40
CA ILE A 39 -2.82 -3.86 26.97
C ILE A 39 -3.54 -4.04 25.63
N MET A 40 -2.91 -4.75 24.69
CA MET A 40 -3.46 -5.00 23.35
C MET A 40 -4.70 -5.89 23.42
N GLU A 41 -4.68 -6.96 24.21
CA GLU A 41 -5.85 -7.81 24.49
C GLU A 41 -7.00 -7.01 25.12
N THR A 42 -6.68 -6.14 26.08
CA THR A 42 -7.66 -5.28 26.76
C THR A 42 -8.30 -4.31 25.77
N ALA A 43 -7.47 -3.62 24.98
CA ALA A 43 -7.92 -2.70 23.93
C ALA A 43 -8.78 -3.42 22.88
N HIS A 44 -8.39 -4.64 22.49
CA HIS A 44 -9.15 -5.47 21.56
C HIS A 44 -10.54 -5.79 22.10
N ARG A 45 -10.67 -6.25 23.35
CA ARG A 45 -11.97 -6.57 23.96
C ARG A 45 -12.86 -5.33 24.09
N LEU A 46 -12.29 -4.20 24.52
CA LEU A 46 -13.02 -2.93 24.58
C LEU A 46 -13.59 -2.54 23.21
N ASN A 47 -12.79 -2.70 22.15
CA ASN A 47 -13.23 -2.36 20.80
C ASN A 47 -14.23 -3.37 20.22
N ARG A 48 -13.92 -4.67 20.25
CA ARG A 48 -14.74 -5.72 19.62
C ARG A 48 -16.00 -6.05 20.38
N ILE A 49 -15.91 -6.22 21.70
CA ILE A 49 -17.03 -6.69 22.52
C ILE A 49 -17.90 -5.51 22.97
N HIS A 50 -17.27 -4.40 23.33
CA HIS A 50 -17.97 -3.24 23.89
C HIS A 50 -18.15 -2.09 22.90
N GLY A 51 -17.62 -2.21 21.67
CA GLY A 51 -17.76 -1.20 20.63
C GLY A 51 -17.05 0.12 20.93
N VAL A 52 -16.09 0.13 21.87
CA VAL A 52 -15.37 1.34 22.29
C VAL A 52 -14.27 1.65 21.27
N PRO A 53 -14.31 2.79 20.58
CA PRO A 53 -13.25 3.18 19.66
C PRO A 53 -11.91 3.41 20.38
N PHE A 54 -10.82 3.25 19.65
CA PHE A 54 -9.47 3.40 20.22
C PHE A 54 -9.12 4.82 20.63
N ASP A 55 -9.57 5.80 19.87
CA ASP A 55 -9.40 7.22 20.15
C ASP A 55 -10.13 7.61 21.44
N VAL A 56 -11.32 7.03 21.65
CA VAL A 56 -12.05 7.17 22.92
C VAL A 56 -11.29 6.49 24.06
N THR A 57 -10.77 5.28 23.85
CA THR A 57 -9.97 4.56 24.85
C THR A 57 -8.74 5.37 25.27
N ASP A 58 -7.99 5.91 24.30
CA ASP A 58 -6.83 6.77 24.54
C ASP A 58 -7.22 8.04 25.31
N ALA A 59 -8.34 8.67 24.96
CA ALA A 59 -8.84 9.87 25.62
C ALA A 59 -9.19 9.64 27.11
N THR A 60 -9.55 8.41 27.50
CA THR A 60 -9.82 8.09 28.91
C THR A 60 -8.55 7.98 29.76
N GLY A 61 -7.39 7.70 29.15
CA GLY A 61 -6.15 7.41 29.87
C GLY A 61 -6.21 6.13 30.73
N VAL A 62 -7.17 5.24 30.47
CA VAL A 62 -7.35 4.00 31.25
C VAL A 62 -6.21 2.99 31.04
N LEU A 63 -5.60 3.00 29.85
CA LEU A 63 -4.45 2.16 29.50
C LEU A 63 -3.14 2.94 29.72
N PRO A 64 -2.07 2.26 30.15
CA PRO A 64 -0.79 2.89 30.47
C PRO A 64 -0.01 3.40 29.24
N GLU A 65 -0.35 2.92 28.04
CA GLU A 65 0.23 3.36 26.78
C GLU A 65 -0.85 3.83 25.81
N THR A 66 -0.56 4.90 25.05
CA THR A 66 -1.41 5.38 23.95
C THR A 66 -1.42 4.36 22.81
N LEU A 67 -2.62 3.95 22.40
CA LEU A 67 -2.84 2.96 21.36
C LEU A 67 -2.59 3.52 19.97
N ILE A 68 -3.21 4.66 19.64
CA ILE A 68 -3.14 5.29 18.32
C ILE A 68 -1.87 6.13 18.20
N SER A 69 -1.27 6.10 17.03
CA SER A 69 -0.13 6.95 16.72
C SER A 69 -0.54 8.41 16.57
N THR A 70 0.25 9.31 17.15
CA THR A 70 0.07 10.77 17.07
C THR A 70 1.28 11.41 16.40
N SER A 71 1.19 12.70 16.07
CA SER A 71 2.31 13.42 15.44
C SER A 71 3.55 13.35 16.32
N GLY A 72 4.63 12.74 15.81
CA GLY A 72 5.89 12.57 16.53
C GLY A 72 5.95 11.41 17.53
N ARG A 73 4.87 10.64 17.74
CA ARG A 73 4.87 9.48 18.64
C ARG A 73 4.11 8.29 18.06
N THR A 74 4.82 7.18 17.84
CA THR A 74 4.21 5.92 17.42
C THR A 74 3.44 5.27 18.58
N GLY A 75 2.15 5.04 18.36
CA GLY A 75 1.26 4.37 19.31
C GLY A 75 1.55 2.87 19.43
N LEU A 76 1.00 2.27 20.47
CA LEU A 76 1.24 0.87 20.80
C LEU A 76 0.79 -0.07 19.67
N ILE A 77 -0.38 0.16 19.07
CA ILE A 77 -0.91 -0.65 17.94
C ILE A 77 0.14 -0.76 16.84
N SER A 78 0.67 0.38 16.39
CA SER A 78 1.67 0.41 15.32
C SER A 78 3.00 -0.22 15.72
N ARG A 79 3.39 -0.15 17.00
CA ARG A 79 4.59 -0.83 17.52
C ARG A 79 4.42 -2.34 17.59
N CYS A 80 3.25 -2.80 18.03
CA CYS A 80 2.91 -4.21 18.13
C CYS A 80 2.81 -4.89 16.76
N LEU A 81 2.46 -4.17 15.69
CA LEU A 81 2.53 -4.69 14.30
C LEU A 81 3.95 -5.14 13.88
N ARG A 82 4.99 -4.66 14.56
CA ARG A 82 6.41 -4.99 14.30
C ARG A 82 7.00 -5.97 15.32
N ARG A 83 6.15 -6.62 16.12
CA ARG A 83 6.55 -7.59 17.13
C ARG A 83 5.90 -8.93 16.85
N ASP A 84 6.65 -9.98 17.15
CA ASP A 84 6.09 -11.31 17.28
C ASP A 84 5.52 -11.45 18.69
N PHE A 85 4.25 -11.81 18.79
CA PHE A 85 3.62 -12.17 20.06
C PHE A 85 3.52 -13.69 20.16
N VAL A 86 3.77 -14.21 21.35
CA VAL A 86 3.54 -15.63 21.64
C VAL A 86 2.05 -15.86 21.81
N ASP A 87 1.52 -16.90 21.18
CA ASP A 87 0.14 -17.30 21.40
C ASP A 87 -0.04 -17.86 22.82
N TRP A 88 -1.11 -17.46 23.50
CA TRP A 88 -1.36 -17.83 24.90
C TRP A 88 -2.84 -18.14 25.13
N PRO A 89 -3.21 -19.03 26.09
CA PRO A 89 -4.57 -19.59 26.18
C PRO A 89 -5.72 -18.59 26.40
N GLY A 90 -5.44 -17.39 26.91
CA GLY A 90 -6.44 -16.35 27.11
C GLY A 90 -6.46 -15.28 26.02
N ASN A 91 -5.65 -15.45 24.95
CA ASN A 91 -5.65 -14.61 23.78
C ASN A 91 -7.00 -14.74 23.06
N SER A 92 -7.77 -13.65 23.01
CA SER A 92 -9.01 -13.61 22.20
C SER A 92 -8.82 -12.92 20.86
N ILE A 93 -7.61 -12.41 20.59
CA ILE A 93 -7.23 -11.85 19.30
C ILE A 93 -7.01 -13.00 18.32
N THR A 94 -8.10 -13.50 17.75
CA THR A 94 -8.08 -14.61 16.78
C THR A 94 -8.22 -14.16 15.33
N ASP A 95 -8.73 -12.95 15.08
CA ASP A 95 -8.96 -12.44 13.73
C ASP A 95 -9.06 -10.91 13.75
N TRP A 96 -8.06 -10.20 13.21
CA TRP A 96 -8.12 -8.73 13.10
C TRP A 96 -7.48 -8.14 11.85
N SER A 97 -8.32 -7.40 11.12
CA SER A 97 -7.96 -6.46 10.04
C SER A 97 -7.01 -5.34 10.48
N VAL A 98 -6.98 -4.96 11.77
CA VAL A 98 -6.05 -3.93 12.29
C VAL A 98 -4.66 -4.51 12.63
N PHE A 99 -4.53 -5.85 12.76
CA PHE A 99 -3.28 -6.57 13.06
C PHE A 99 -2.95 -7.66 12.03
N ALA A 100 -3.25 -7.41 10.76
CA ALA A 100 -3.10 -8.37 9.66
C ALA A 100 -1.69 -8.97 9.49
N THR A 101 -0.67 -8.42 10.18
CA THR A 101 0.71 -8.92 10.21
C THR A 101 0.92 -10.14 11.09
N LEU A 102 0.05 -10.38 12.07
CA LEU A 102 0.21 -11.43 13.08
C LEU A 102 -0.42 -12.77 12.64
N PHE A 103 -1.27 -12.74 11.62
CA PHE A 103 -1.86 -13.94 11.04
C PHE A 103 -1.18 -14.23 9.70
N VAL A 104 -0.61 -15.42 9.57
CA VAL A 104 -0.12 -15.93 8.29
C VAL A 104 -1.32 -16.57 7.59
N PRO A 105 -1.84 -15.99 6.49
CA PRO A 105 -2.97 -16.59 5.79
C PRO A 105 -2.63 -17.98 5.27
N ASP A 106 -3.64 -18.81 5.03
CA ASP A 106 -3.46 -20.16 4.49
C ASP A 106 -2.62 -20.13 3.21
N GLU A 107 -1.72 -21.11 3.06
CA GLU A 107 -0.81 -21.18 1.91
C GLU A 107 -1.55 -21.15 0.56
N LYS A 108 -2.75 -21.75 0.53
CA LYS A 108 -3.61 -21.86 -0.66
C LYS A 108 -4.52 -20.65 -0.87
N ASP A 109 -4.64 -19.74 0.11
CA ASP A 109 -5.43 -18.52 -0.04
C ASP A 109 -4.53 -17.37 -0.50
N THR A 110 -4.20 -17.38 -1.79
CA THR A 110 -3.35 -16.34 -2.40
C THR A 110 -3.94 -14.94 -2.23
N ARG A 111 -5.27 -14.79 -2.26
CA ARG A 111 -5.90 -13.48 -2.07
C ARG A 111 -5.61 -12.94 -0.68
N ALA A 112 -5.88 -13.70 0.37
CA ALA A 112 -5.60 -13.27 1.74
C ALA A 112 -4.11 -13.00 1.95
N ARG A 113 -3.22 -13.80 1.32
CA ARG A 113 -1.76 -13.56 1.35
C ARG A 113 -1.36 -12.25 0.68
N VAL A 114 -1.93 -11.93 -0.48
CA VAL A 114 -1.66 -10.65 -1.16
C VAL A 114 -2.27 -9.48 -0.39
N GLU A 115 -3.47 -9.62 0.16
CA GLU A 115 -4.10 -8.61 1.03
C GLU A 115 -3.25 -8.30 2.25
N SER A 116 -2.75 -9.33 2.94
CA SER A 116 -1.83 -9.19 4.07
C SER A 116 -0.55 -8.47 3.65
N ALA A 117 0.10 -8.90 2.56
CA ALA A 117 1.33 -8.28 2.07
C ALA A 117 1.14 -6.80 1.68
N VAL A 118 0.04 -6.48 0.99
CA VAL A 118 -0.30 -5.10 0.61
C VAL A 118 -0.61 -4.27 1.85
N GLY A 119 -1.34 -4.83 2.82
CA GLY A 119 -1.70 -4.21 4.10
C GLY A 119 -0.53 -3.57 4.83
N ILE A 120 0.63 -4.21 4.74
CA ILE A 120 1.80 -3.89 5.55
C ILE A 120 2.88 -3.15 4.76
N PHE A 121 2.81 -3.20 3.43
CA PHE A 121 3.79 -2.59 2.55
C PHE A 121 3.51 -1.10 2.38
N CYS A 122 4.54 -0.26 2.58
CA CYS A 122 4.46 1.17 2.30
C CYS A 122 4.92 1.47 0.87
N PRO A 123 4.02 1.87 -0.06
CA PRO A 123 4.36 2.16 -1.44
C PRO A 123 4.96 3.56 -1.64
N ASN A 124 5.16 4.34 -0.57
CA ASN A 124 5.82 5.64 -0.68
C ASN A 124 7.27 5.45 -1.16
N LEU A 125 7.68 6.14 -2.22
CA LEU A 125 9.01 6.01 -2.81
C LEU A 125 10.17 6.29 -1.83
N ASN A 126 9.93 7.10 -0.80
CA ASN A 126 10.96 7.37 0.22
C ASN A 126 11.09 6.23 1.25
N CYS A 127 10.21 5.21 1.19
CA CYS A 127 10.13 4.14 2.16
C CYS A 127 10.28 2.76 1.51
N VAL A 128 9.40 2.42 0.56
CA VAL A 128 9.36 1.14 -0.20
C VAL A 128 9.71 -0.06 0.68
N GLN A 129 9.01 -0.19 1.81
CA GLN A 129 9.33 -1.19 2.84
C GLN A 129 8.05 -1.67 3.55
N PRO A 130 8.03 -2.91 4.05
CA PRO A 130 7.00 -3.35 4.97
C PRO A 130 7.11 -2.62 6.31
N LEU A 131 5.99 -2.49 7.03
CA LEU A 131 5.92 -2.00 8.41
C LEU A 131 6.57 -0.63 8.63
N CYS A 132 6.40 0.27 7.66
CA CYS A 132 6.97 1.62 7.69
C CYS A 132 6.63 2.34 9.00
N THR A 133 7.63 3.00 9.59
CA THR A 133 7.48 3.72 10.87
C THR A 133 6.95 5.13 10.70
N VAL A 134 6.94 5.65 9.47
CA VAL A 134 6.50 7.01 9.12
C VAL A 134 5.06 7.01 8.62
N HIS A 135 4.72 6.08 7.72
CA HIS A 135 3.39 5.93 7.14
C HIS A 135 2.72 4.70 7.73
N LEU A 136 1.80 4.94 8.68
CA LEU A 136 1.21 3.90 9.51
C LEU A 136 -0.13 3.37 8.98
N THR A 137 -0.57 3.92 7.86
CA THR A 137 -1.87 3.61 7.27
C THR A 137 -1.80 2.28 6.53
N GLN A 138 -2.73 1.39 6.88
CA GLN A 138 -2.88 0.10 6.21
C GLN A 138 -3.43 0.31 4.81
N ASN A 139 -2.77 -0.31 3.83
CA ASN A 139 -3.23 -0.27 2.45
C ASN A 139 -4.20 -1.42 2.18
N SER A 140 -5.35 -1.17 1.58
CA SER A 140 -6.22 -2.27 1.12
C SER A 140 -5.69 -2.86 -0.19
N LEU A 141 -6.18 -4.01 -0.65
CA LEU A 141 -6.03 -4.34 -2.07
C LEU A 141 -6.60 -3.21 -2.95
N PRO A 142 -5.92 -2.83 -4.05
CA PRO A 142 -6.50 -1.92 -5.03
C PRO A 142 -7.78 -2.48 -5.62
N ALA A 143 -8.73 -1.61 -5.96
CA ALA A 143 -9.90 -2.03 -6.73
C ALA A 143 -9.46 -2.68 -8.06
N PRO A 144 -10.20 -3.70 -8.55
CA PRO A 144 -9.88 -4.36 -9.81
C PRO A 144 -9.68 -3.35 -10.95
N ARG A 145 -8.57 -3.51 -11.67
CA ARG A 145 -8.26 -2.65 -12.81
C ARG A 145 -9.14 -3.05 -13.99
N LYS A 146 -9.58 -2.03 -14.74
CA LYS A 146 -10.28 -2.25 -16.01
C LYS A 146 -9.23 -2.49 -17.11
N PRO A 147 -9.47 -3.41 -18.05
CA PRO A 147 -8.63 -3.57 -19.23
C PRO A 147 -8.46 -2.26 -20.00
N ALA A 148 -7.23 -1.92 -20.37
CA ALA A 148 -6.95 -0.76 -21.22
C ALA A 148 -7.09 -1.11 -22.71
N ILE A 149 -6.69 -2.33 -23.07
CA ILE A 149 -6.66 -2.84 -24.45
C ILE A 149 -7.70 -3.94 -24.67
N THR A 150 -7.97 -4.30 -25.92
CA THR A 150 -8.91 -5.38 -26.25
C THR A 150 -8.22 -6.74 -26.25
N VAL A 151 -9.02 -7.81 -26.18
CA VAL A 151 -8.53 -9.20 -26.28
C VAL A 151 -7.76 -9.40 -27.59
N GLU A 152 -8.27 -8.86 -28.70
CA GLU A 152 -7.62 -8.96 -30.00
C GLU A 152 -6.26 -8.27 -30.00
N GLU A 153 -6.14 -7.10 -29.37
CA GLU A 153 -4.88 -6.37 -29.22
C GLU A 153 -3.87 -7.15 -28.36
N ILE A 154 -4.32 -7.76 -27.25
CA ILE A 154 -3.48 -8.61 -26.39
C ILE A 154 -2.92 -9.80 -27.18
N LEU A 155 -3.79 -10.52 -27.88
CA LEU A 155 -3.39 -11.72 -28.63
C LEU A 155 -2.50 -11.36 -29.82
N ALA A 156 -2.78 -10.24 -30.51
CA ALA A 156 -1.97 -9.77 -31.64
C ALA A 156 -0.54 -9.35 -31.24
N ALA A 157 -0.33 -8.96 -29.97
CA ALA A 157 1.00 -8.61 -29.46
C ALA A 157 1.94 -9.84 -29.35
N ILE A 158 1.39 -11.06 -29.38
CA ILE A 158 2.13 -12.30 -29.12
C ILE A 158 2.61 -12.88 -30.46
N SER A 159 3.91 -12.74 -30.73
CA SER A 159 4.52 -13.16 -32.00
C SER A 159 5.12 -14.56 -31.97
N LYS A 160 5.43 -15.10 -30.78
CA LYS A 160 6.11 -16.39 -30.61
C LYS A 160 5.53 -17.17 -29.44
N ALA A 161 5.41 -18.48 -29.63
CA ALA A 161 5.03 -19.41 -28.58
C ALA A 161 6.02 -19.37 -27.41
N CYS A 162 5.50 -19.25 -26.18
CA CYS A 162 6.32 -19.21 -24.96
C CYS A 162 6.90 -20.58 -24.56
N SER A 163 6.24 -21.67 -24.97
CA SER A 163 6.62 -23.05 -24.68
C SER A 163 5.99 -24.03 -25.68
N LEU A 164 6.29 -25.32 -25.52
CA LEU A 164 5.64 -26.41 -26.27
C LEU A 164 4.16 -26.57 -25.94
N GLU A 165 3.72 -26.08 -24.77
CA GLU A 165 2.32 -26.06 -24.34
C GLU A 165 1.72 -24.65 -24.41
N CYS A 166 2.23 -23.82 -25.31
CA CYS A 166 1.71 -22.48 -25.55
C CYS A 166 0.34 -22.54 -26.23
N PHE A 167 -0.51 -21.57 -25.94
CA PHE A 167 -1.81 -21.45 -26.59
C PHE A 167 -1.72 -21.21 -28.12
N MET A 168 -0.56 -20.78 -28.62
CA MET A 168 -0.35 -20.61 -30.05
C MET A 168 -0.16 -21.94 -30.80
N GLN A 169 0.05 -23.06 -30.09
CA GLN A 169 0.25 -24.35 -30.73
C GLN A 169 -1.08 -24.87 -31.29
N GLU A 170 -1.11 -25.17 -32.57
CA GLU A 170 -2.30 -25.68 -33.26
C GLU A 170 -2.57 -27.17 -32.94
N PRO A 171 -3.83 -27.65 -33.06
CA PRO A 171 -5.09 -26.96 -32.89
C PRO A 171 -5.83 -27.40 -31.61
N TYR A 172 -6.66 -26.51 -31.06
CA TYR A 172 -7.60 -26.86 -30.00
C TYR A 172 -8.78 -27.65 -30.56
N THR A 173 -9.10 -28.79 -29.95
CA THR A 173 -10.26 -29.60 -30.32
C THR A 173 -11.58 -28.94 -29.91
N ASP A 174 -11.61 -28.29 -28.75
CA ASP A 174 -12.73 -27.47 -28.28
C ASP A 174 -12.21 -26.34 -27.38
N LEU A 175 -12.51 -25.10 -27.78
CA LEU A 175 -12.14 -23.88 -27.04
C LEU A 175 -13.01 -23.62 -25.81
N ASN A 176 -14.07 -24.42 -25.60
CA ASN A 176 -14.95 -24.32 -24.45
C ASN A 176 -14.62 -25.32 -23.34
N ILE A 177 -13.59 -26.17 -23.55
CA ILE A 177 -13.11 -27.06 -22.51
C ILE A 177 -12.57 -26.22 -21.35
N ARG A 178 -12.98 -26.58 -20.15
CA ARG A 178 -12.38 -26.11 -18.91
C ARG A 178 -11.42 -27.19 -18.42
N PRO A 179 -10.10 -26.92 -18.42
CA PRO A 179 -9.14 -27.78 -17.74
C PRO A 179 -9.58 -28.03 -16.30
N ASP A 180 -9.30 -29.23 -15.80
CA ASP A 180 -9.62 -29.62 -14.43
C ASP A 180 -8.68 -28.89 -13.46
N TRP A 181 -9.13 -27.71 -13.01
CA TRP A 181 -8.46 -26.87 -12.02
C TRP A 181 -9.32 -26.84 -10.77
N ASP A 182 -8.68 -26.82 -9.60
CA ASP A 182 -9.42 -26.62 -8.36
C ASP A 182 -9.85 -25.15 -8.19
N ASP A 183 -10.73 -24.90 -7.21
CA ASP A 183 -11.29 -23.56 -6.98
C ASP A 183 -10.19 -22.52 -6.66
N HIS A 184 -9.11 -22.93 -5.97
CA HIS A 184 -8.00 -22.04 -5.62
C HIS A 184 -7.20 -21.62 -6.85
N GLU A 185 -6.92 -22.57 -7.75
CA GLU A 185 -6.21 -22.30 -9.00
C GLU A 185 -6.99 -21.35 -9.92
N VAL A 186 -8.33 -21.49 -9.96
CA VAL A 186 -9.21 -20.58 -10.69
C VAL A 186 -9.22 -19.19 -10.02
N ASP A 187 -9.22 -19.13 -8.69
CA ASP A 187 -9.17 -17.88 -7.94
C ASP A 187 -7.84 -17.14 -8.08
N ASP A 188 -6.71 -17.84 -8.17
CA ASP A 188 -5.39 -17.26 -8.44
C ASP A 188 -5.34 -16.55 -9.79
N LEU A 189 -5.90 -17.18 -10.83
CA LEU A 189 -6.00 -16.57 -12.15
C LEU A 189 -6.96 -15.36 -12.14
N ARG A 190 -8.09 -15.47 -11.43
CA ARG A 190 -9.04 -14.36 -11.27
C ARG A 190 -8.39 -13.17 -10.57
N LEU A 191 -7.68 -13.38 -9.46
CA LEU A 191 -6.93 -12.35 -8.75
C LEU A 191 -5.86 -11.71 -9.65
N SER A 192 -5.12 -12.54 -10.40
CA SER A 192 -4.12 -12.05 -11.35
C SER A 192 -4.74 -11.12 -12.41
N LEU A 193 -5.93 -11.44 -12.90
CA LEU A 193 -6.67 -10.61 -13.86
C LEU A 193 -7.26 -9.34 -13.24
N GLU A 194 -7.65 -9.36 -11.95
CA GLU A 194 -8.08 -8.16 -11.24
C GLU A 194 -6.94 -7.14 -11.08
N ILE A 195 -5.72 -7.62 -10.84
CA ILE A 195 -4.54 -6.78 -10.64
C ILE A 195 -3.92 -6.37 -11.99
N LEU A 196 -3.83 -7.31 -12.93
CA LEU A 196 -3.15 -7.19 -14.22
C LEU A 196 -4.07 -7.64 -15.38
N PRO A 197 -5.12 -6.87 -15.70
CA PRO A 197 -6.13 -7.26 -16.69
C PRO A 197 -5.61 -7.32 -18.13
N ASP A 198 -4.47 -6.68 -18.43
CA ASP A 198 -3.90 -6.62 -19.78
C ASP A 198 -2.75 -7.64 -19.97
N SER A 199 -2.52 -8.52 -18.99
CA SER A 199 -1.50 -9.58 -19.09
C SER A 199 -1.84 -10.61 -20.15
N THR A 200 -0.84 -11.09 -20.87
CA THR A 200 -1.01 -12.14 -21.86
C THR A 200 -1.26 -13.50 -21.20
N PRO A 201 -1.90 -14.47 -21.88
CA PRO A 201 -1.99 -15.85 -21.39
C PRO A 201 -0.62 -16.49 -21.11
N CYS A 202 0.44 -16.04 -21.79
CA CYS A 202 1.81 -16.50 -21.55
C CYS A 202 2.36 -15.98 -20.21
N ASP A 203 2.15 -14.70 -19.90
CA ASP A 203 2.60 -14.11 -18.64
C ASP A 203 1.80 -14.67 -17.45
N LEU A 204 0.48 -14.81 -17.63
CA LEU A 204 -0.40 -15.41 -16.63
C LEU A 204 -0.04 -16.88 -16.35
N ALA A 205 0.44 -17.62 -17.35
CA ALA A 205 0.91 -18.99 -17.16
C ALA A 205 2.11 -19.09 -16.21
N LEU A 206 3.02 -18.11 -16.28
CA LEU A 206 4.15 -18.02 -15.36
C LEU A 206 3.69 -17.63 -13.95
N LEU A 207 2.73 -16.70 -13.84
CA LEU A 207 2.21 -16.25 -12.54
C LEU A 207 1.40 -17.33 -11.82
N CYS A 208 0.56 -18.07 -12.55
CA CYS A 208 -0.28 -19.13 -12.00
C CYS A 208 0.44 -20.48 -11.92
N PHE A 209 1.68 -20.59 -12.41
CA PHE A 209 2.43 -21.85 -12.52
C PHE A 209 1.66 -22.98 -13.23
N LYS A 210 0.97 -22.62 -14.32
CA LYS A 210 0.09 -23.52 -15.09
C LYS A 210 0.47 -23.55 -16.57
N PRO A 211 0.16 -24.64 -17.31
CA PRO A 211 0.41 -24.68 -18.75
C PRO A 211 -0.31 -23.55 -19.48
N CYS A 212 0.40 -22.87 -20.38
CA CYS A 212 -0.10 -21.69 -21.07
C CYS A 212 -1.38 -21.96 -21.88
N LYS A 213 -1.48 -23.14 -22.50
CA LYS A 213 -2.70 -23.58 -23.20
C LYS A 213 -3.92 -23.66 -22.27
N GLU A 214 -3.75 -24.07 -21.02
CA GLU A 214 -4.83 -24.23 -20.03
C GLU A 214 -5.25 -22.88 -19.48
N VAL A 215 -4.26 -22.04 -19.15
CA VAL A 215 -4.46 -20.66 -18.73
C VAL A 215 -5.25 -19.91 -19.79
N PHE A 216 -4.92 -20.06 -21.07
CA PHE A 216 -5.67 -19.44 -22.16
C PHE A 216 -7.14 -19.87 -22.21
N LEU A 217 -7.43 -21.17 -22.01
CA LEU A 217 -8.81 -21.66 -22.00
C LEU A 217 -9.60 -21.03 -20.85
N TRP A 218 -9.06 -21.02 -19.62
CA TRP A 218 -9.70 -20.36 -18.48
C TRP A 218 -9.80 -18.84 -18.63
N TRP A 219 -8.74 -18.22 -19.14
CA TRP A 219 -8.67 -16.78 -19.40
C TRP A 219 -9.82 -16.31 -20.27
N ARG A 220 -10.17 -17.04 -21.35
CA ARG A 220 -11.31 -16.69 -22.21
C ARG A 220 -12.64 -16.62 -21.47
N PHE A 221 -12.81 -17.38 -20.39
CA PHE A 221 -14.02 -17.37 -19.57
C PHE A 221 -14.01 -16.28 -18.50
N LEU A 222 -12.84 -16.03 -17.90
CA LEU A 222 -12.70 -15.10 -16.78
C LEU A 222 -12.42 -13.67 -17.21
N TYR A 223 -11.98 -13.45 -18.46
CA TYR A 223 -11.53 -12.14 -18.91
C TYR A 223 -12.64 -11.08 -18.78
N PRO A 224 -12.39 -9.99 -18.01
CA PRO A 224 -13.37 -8.94 -17.84
C PRO A 224 -13.58 -8.19 -19.16
N LYS A 225 -14.83 -7.95 -19.54
CA LYS A 225 -15.14 -7.16 -20.75
C LYS A 225 -14.70 -5.71 -20.52
N LYS A 226 -14.10 -5.10 -21.55
CA LYS A 226 -13.78 -3.67 -21.56
C LYS A 226 -15.06 -2.86 -21.30
N ALA A 227 -15.11 -2.17 -20.16
CA ALA A 227 -16.21 -1.27 -19.83
C ALA A 227 -16.17 -0.06 -20.78
N LYS A 228 -17.35 0.40 -21.23
CA LYS A 228 -17.42 1.66 -21.97
C LYS A 228 -16.96 2.79 -21.05
N ASP A 229 -16.10 3.65 -21.57
CA ASP A 229 -15.55 4.77 -20.82
C ASP A 229 -16.66 5.83 -20.64
N GLU A 230 -17.27 5.87 -19.45
CA GLU A 230 -18.24 6.90 -19.10
C GLU A 230 -17.50 8.22 -18.87
N THR A 231 -17.25 8.94 -19.96
CA THR A 231 -16.75 10.30 -19.93
C THR A 231 -17.87 11.23 -19.48
N THR A 232 -18.02 11.40 -18.17
CA THR A 232 -18.86 12.46 -17.62
C THR A 232 -18.13 13.80 -17.78
N ASN A 233 -18.45 14.50 -18.87
CA ASN A 233 -18.11 15.90 -19.06
C ASN A 233 -19.00 16.78 -18.17
N ALA A 234 -18.83 16.69 -16.85
CA ALA A 234 -19.43 17.65 -15.93
C ALA A 234 -18.65 18.98 -15.98
N PRO A 235 -19.33 20.14 -15.97
CA PRO A 235 -18.66 21.43 -15.92
C PRO A 235 -17.93 21.58 -14.58
N HIS A 236 -16.62 21.83 -14.64
CA HIS A 236 -15.79 21.90 -13.45
C HIS A 236 -15.81 23.31 -12.85
N LYS A 237 -16.08 23.38 -11.56
CA LYS A 237 -15.74 24.54 -10.72
C LYS A 237 -14.21 24.67 -10.69
N ALA A 238 -13.70 25.91 -10.62
CA ALA A 238 -12.27 26.15 -10.44
C ALA A 238 -11.76 25.38 -9.20
N LEU A 239 -10.68 24.62 -9.36
CA LEU A 239 -10.07 23.86 -8.29
C LEU A 239 -9.14 24.79 -7.51
N PHE A 240 -9.35 24.90 -6.21
CA PHE A 240 -8.51 25.64 -5.28
C PHE A 240 -7.76 24.64 -4.39
N TYR A 241 -6.47 24.90 -4.17
CA TYR A 241 -5.59 24.02 -3.42
C TYR A 241 -4.85 24.79 -2.32
N VAL A 242 -4.73 24.18 -1.14
CA VAL A 242 -4.03 24.74 0.03
C VAL A 242 -2.76 23.96 0.38
N ASP A 243 -2.46 22.87 -0.33
CA ASP A 243 -1.34 21.96 -0.03
C ASP A 243 0.05 22.54 -0.35
N GLY A 244 0.13 23.79 -0.82
CA GLY A 244 1.36 24.57 -0.94
C GLY A 244 1.73 25.40 0.29
N ASP A 245 0.81 25.53 1.27
CA ASP A 245 1.05 26.27 2.52
C ASP A 245 1.04 25.32 3.73
N ALA A 246 2.23 24.99 4.23
CA ALA A 246 2.40 24.10 5.38
C ALA A 246 1.75 24.63 6.68
N SER A 247 1.39 25.91 6.77
CA SER A 247 0.68 26.47 7.93
C SER A 247 -0.84 26.24 7.90
N GLN A 248 -1.39 26.01 6.71
CA GLN A 248 -2.83 25.80 6.49
C GLN A 248 -3.16 24.35 6.12
N PHE A 249 -2.15 23.56 5.76
CA PHE A 249 -2.32 22.22 5.25
C PHE A 249 -1.89 21.15 6.25
N THR A 250 -2.82 20.27 6.58
CA THR A 250 -2.54 19.00 7.26
C THR A 250 -2.64 17.87 6.24
N PRO A 251 -1.59 17.04 6.04
CA PRO A 251 -1.65 15.92 5.11
C PRO A 251 -2.80 14.95 5.44
N ASN A 252 -3.52 14.52 4.40
CA ASN A 252 -4.53 13.47 4.49
C ASN A 252 -4.04 12.18 3.83
N GLU A 253 -4.69 11.07 4.18
CA GLU A 253 -4.41 9.77 3.56
C GLU A 253 -4.74 9.76 2.05
N PRO A 254 -3.98 9.00 1.24
CA PRO A 254 -4.26 8.89 -0.18
C PRO A 254 -5.68 8.36 -0.44
N CYS A 255 -6.43 9.00 -1.34
CA CYS A 255 -7.81 8.63 -1.59
C CYS A 255 -7.94 7.24 -2.25
N ASN A 256 -8.93 6.45 -1.84
CA ASN A 256 -9.20 5.08 -2.34
C ASN A 256 -10.69 4.83 -2.69
N HIS A 257 -11.45 5.89 -2.98
CA HIS A 257 -12.83 5.74 -3.41
C HIS A 257 -12.92 5.31 -4.89
N SER A 258 -14.06 4.72 -5.26
CA SER A 258 -14.38 4.48 -6.68
C SER A 258 -14.86 5.77 -7.36
N GLY A 259 -14.65 5.88 -8.67
CA GLY A 259 -15.10 7.04 -9.45
C GLY A 259 -14.20 8.28 -9.37
N PRO A 260 -14.66 9.43 -9.88
CA PRO A 260 -13.88 10.67 -9.96
C PRO A 260 -13.71 11.35 -8.60
N CYS A 261 -12.59 12.02 -8.35
CA CYS A 261 -12.33 12.72 -7.08
C CYS A 261 -13.21 13.98 -6.93
N THR A 262 -14.34 13.80 -6.27
CA THR A 262 -15.38 14.82 -6.10
C THR A 262 -15.92 14.81 -4.67
N ALA A 263 -16.81 15.77 -4.35
CA ALA A 263 -17.52 15.77 -3.07
C ALA A 263 -18.50 14.60 -2.99
N GLU A 264 -19.12 14.25 -4.11
CA GLU A 264 -20.13 13.19 -4.21
C GLU A 264 -19.55 11.80 -3.95
N THR A 265 -18.26 11.61 -4.26
CA THR A 265 -17.52 10.38 -3.98
C THR A 265 -16.78 10.41 -2.63
N ASP A 266 -17.04 11.41 -1.79
CA ASP A 266 -16.40 11.61 -0.48
C ASP A 266 -14.86 11.53 -0.54
N CYS A 267 -14.27 12.24 -1.50
CA CYS A 267 -12.82 12.19 -1.70
C CYS A 267 -12.08 12.97 -0.60
N ALA A 268 -11.26 12.28 0.20
CA ALA A 268 -10.43 12.93 1.23
C ALA A 268 -9.58 14.10 0.69
N CYS A 269 -8.98 13.95 -0.50
CA CYS A 269 -8.22 15.03 -1.15
C CYS A 269 -9.12 16.19 -1.62
N TYR A 270 -10.39 15.90 -1.94
CA TYR A 270 -11.38 16.93 -2.24
C TYR A 270 -11.66 17.79 -1.01
N HIS A 271 -12.04 17.14 0.10
CA HIS A 271 -12.39 17.81 1.35
C HIS A 271 -11.22 18.56 1.96
N ASN A 272 -10.00 18.03 1.83
CA ASN A 272 -8.79 18.68 2.31
C ASN A 272 -8.28 19.80 1.39
N SER A 273 -9.01 20.14 0.31
CA SER A 273 -8.58 21.13 -0.69
C SER A 273 -7.13 20.89 -1.15
N ALA A 274 -6.78 19.62 -1.40
CA ALA A 274 -5.42 19.21 -1.70
C ALA A 274 -5.33 18.56 -3.08
N HIS A 275 -4.14 18.57 -3.67
CA HIS A 275 -3.89 17.78 -4.86
C HIS A 275 -3.91 16.29 -4.50
N CYS A 276 -4.49 15.48 -5.40
CA CYS A 276 -4.28 14.04 -5.33
C CYS A 276 -2.79 13.75 -5.59
N GLN A 277 -2.17 13.09 -4.63
CA GLN A 277 -0.77 12.70 -4.71
C GLN A 277 -0.62 11.40 -5.51
N ARG A 278 0.63 10.98 -5.72
CA ARG A 278 0.94 9.77 -6.48
C ARG A 278 0.25 8.53 -5.92
N ASN A 279 0.33 8.35 -4.60
CA ASN A 279 -0.19 7.19 -3.88
C ASN A 279 -1.72 7.13 -3.83
N CYS A 280 -2.42 8.19 -4.28
CA CYS A 280 -3.88 8.14 -4.42
C CYS A 280 -4.26 7.08 -5.47
N ARG A 281 -5.39 6.40 -5.28
CA ARG A 281 -5.87 5.33 -6.17
C ARG A 281 -6.92 5.77 -7.17
N CYS A 282 -7.18 7.08 -7.24
CA CYS A 282 -7.98 7.65 -8.31
C CYS A 282 -7.30 7.46 -9.68
N SER A 283 -8.05 7.62 -10.77
CA SER A 283 -7.50 7.50 -12.14
C SER A 283 -6.24 8.36 -12.35
N SER A 284 -5.30 7.90 -13.19
CA SER A 284 -4.15 8.70 -13.66
C SER A 284 -4.58 9.96 -14.42
N SER A 285 -5.77 9.93 -15.01
CA SER A 285 -6.41 11.08 -15.67
C SER A 285 -7.12 12.03 -14.70
N CYS A 286 -7.15 11.73 -13.38
CA CYS A 286 -7.79 12.58 -12.37
C CYS A 286 -7.28 14.03 -12.46
N LYS A 287 -8.21 14.98 -12.55
CA LYS A 287 -7.91 16.41 -12.72
C LYS A 287 -7.29 17.03 -11.46
N ARG A 288 -7.51 16.44 -10.28
CA ARG A 288 -6.90 16.88 -9.01
C ARG A 288 -5.47 16.40 -8.81
N ARG A 289 -4.98 15.47 -9.66
CA ARG A 289 -3.61 14.97 -9.50
C ARG A 289 -2.59 16.06 -9.79
N TRP A 290 -1.58 16.16 -8.93
CA TRP A 290 -0.41 16.98 -9.20
C TRP A 290 0.27 16.52 -10.50
N ARG A 291 0.65 17.48 -11.35
CA ARG A 291 1.20 17.19 -12.69
C ARG A 291 2.72 17.37 -12.79
N GLY A 292 3.35 17.85 -11.72
CA GLY A 292 4.76 18.23 -11.75
C GLY A 292 5.03 19.47 -12.60
N CYS A 293 6.29 19.87 -12.67
CA CYS A 293 6.74 20.97 -13.52
C CYS A 293 7.12 20.48 -14.93
N ARG A 294 7.09 21.40 -15.90
CA ARG A 294 7.59 21.18 -17.27
C ARG A 294 8.90 21.91 -17.55
N CYS A 295 9.61 22.29 -16.48
CA CYS A 295 10.86 23.04 -16.57
C CYS A 295 11.92 22.26 -17.35
N THR A 296 12.80 22.99 -18.03
CA THR A 296 14.04 22.44 -18.57
C THR A 296 15.09 22.32 -17.45
N LYS A 297 16.15 21.57 -17.72
CA LYS A 297 17.20 21.21 -16.75
C LYS A 297 17.71 22.43 -15.95
N LEU A 298 17.79 22.28 -14.62
CA LEU A 298 18.30 23.28 -13.66
C LEU A 298 17.50 24.60 -13.56
N GLN A 299 16.28 24.68 -14.08
CA GLN A 299 15.44 25.90 -14.00
C GLN A 299 14.40 25.88 -12.86
N CYS A 300 14.48 24.91 -11.95
CA CYS A 300 13.51 24.76 -10.86
C CYS A 300 13.74 25.69 -9.66
N MET A 301 14.78 26.53 -9.68
CA MET A 301 15.16 27.41 -8.57
C MET A 301 14.46 28.78 -8.57
N THR A 302 13.50 28.99 -9.48
CA THR A 302 12.75 30.25 -9.57
C THR A 302 11.25 30.00 -9.44
N GLU A 303 10.49 31.03 -9.08
CA GLU A 303 9.02 31.02 -9.02
C GLU A 303 8.34 30.74 -10.39
N LYS A 304 9.12 30.69 -11.48
CA LYS A 304 8.61 30.21 -12.78
C LYS A 304 8.34 28.71 -12.79
N CYS A 305 8.99 27.97 -11.89
CA CYS A 305 8.75 26.55 -11.72
C CYS A 305 7.52 26.33 -10.84
N THR A 306 6.50 25.65 -11.37
CA THR A 306 5.27 25.36 -10.63
C THR A 306 5.53 24.59 -9.33
N CYS A 307 6.52 23.69 -9.31
CA CYS A 307 6.89 23.01 -8.06
C CYS A 307 7.36 24.01 -7.01
N ARG A 308 8.28 24.91 -7.36
CA ARG A 308 8.81 25.89 -6.42
C ARG A 308 7.77 26.93 -5.99
N ALA A 309 6.96 27.42 -6.93
CA ALA A 309 5.88 28.37 -6.65
C ALA A 309 4.86 27.83 -5.65
N GLU A 310 4.63 26.52 -5.66
CA GLU A 310 3.74 25.82 -4.74
C GLU A 310 4.49 25.27 -3.51
N SER A 311 5.73 25.72 -3.25
CA SER A 311 6.58 25.24 -2.14
C SER A 311 6.78 23.72 -2.10
N ARG A 312 6.88 23.09 -3.27
CA ARG A 312 7.06 21.65 -3.46
C ARG A 312 8.40 21.33 -4.10
N GLU A 313 8.99 20.23 -3.68
CA GLU A 313 10.12 19.64 -4.39
C GLU A 313 9.66 19.06 -5.74
N CYS A 314 10.61 18.92 -6.67
CA CYS A 314 10.35 18.29 -7.95
C CYS A 314 10.24 16.77 -7.77
N ASP A 315 9.14 16.21 -8.29
CA ASP A 315 8.88 14.78 -8.26
C ASP A 315 9.59 14.07 -9.43
N PRO A 316 10.44 13.06 -9.21
CA PRO A 316 11.25 12.42 -10.27
C PRO A 316 10.46 11.58 -11.28
N GLU A 317 9.20 11.22 -10.99
CA GLU A 317 8.31 10.50 -11.91
C GLU A 317 7.39 11.44 -12.69
N LEU A 318 7.10 12.63 -12.15
CA LEU A 318 6.26 13.63 -12.84
C LEU A 318 7.09 14.68 -13.59
N CYS A 319 8.19 15.16 -12.99
CA CYS A 319 9.02 16.26 -13.48
C CYS A 319 10.15 15.74 -14.38
N LEU A 320 9.81 14.91 -15.36
CA LEU A 320 10.74 14.11 -16.17
C LEU A 320 11.77 14.93 -16.97
N ARG A 321 11.50 16.22 -17.23
CA ARG A 321 12.34 17.09 -18.07
C ARG A 321 13.32 17.97 -17.30
N CYS A 322 13.04 18.24 -16.03
CA CYS A 322 13.82 19.21 -15.27
C CYS A 322 15.12 18.62 -14.68
N GLY A 323 15.29 17.30 -14.79
CA GLY A 323 16.48 16.60 -14.32
C GLY A 323 16.55 16.44 -12.81
N CYS A 324 15.41 16.32 -12.13
CA CYS A 324 15.33 16.07 -10.67
C CYS A 324 15.53 14.59 -10.29
N LYS A 325 16.23 13.83 -11.13
CA LYS A 325 16.60 12.44 -10.86
C LYS A 325 18.03 12.37 -10.33
#